data_AF-A0A3Q0J419-F1
#
_entry.id   AF-A0A3Q0J419-F1
#
_cell.length_a   1.000
_cell.length_b   1.000
_cell.length_c   1.000
_cell.angle_alpha   90.00
_cell.angle_beta   90.00
_cell.angle_gamma   90.00
#
_symmetry.space_group_name_H-M   'P 1'
#
loop_
_entity.id
_entity.type
_entity.pdbx_description
1 polymer ?
#
loop_
_entity_poly.entity_id
_entity_poly.type
_entity_poly.pdbx_seq_one_letter_code
_entity_poly.pdbx_strand_id
1 'polypeptide(L)'
;MGYPEQIREFEYDPSFPIRGLWFDSLYGNLIKVDAYGNILVFVHGFEFLKPSQVYELYSNKFLQLDESRVYVLNTLFNLPETYLIACLINFFTNSPEYTSHKTGVRCGNLSMSFKSIFQVRPSSVLSFKSIFLVRPYSVV
;
A
#
# COMPACT_ATOMS: atom_id res chain seq x y z
N MET A 1 -8.01 -19.58 0.37
CA MET A 1 -7.41 -18.22 0.53
C MET A 1 -8.55 -17.22 0.37
N GLY A 2 -9.14 -16.79 1.49
CA GLY A 2 -10.41 -16.07 1.56
C GLY A 2 -10.25 -14.55 1.61
N TYR A 3 -9.81 -13.97 0.51
CA TYR A 3 -10.01 -12.54 0.27
C TYR A 3 -11.39 -12.33 -0.36
N PRO A 4 -12.11 -11.23 -0.01
CA PRO A 4 -13.39 -10.89 -0.63
C PRO A 4 -13.30 -10.89 -2.16
N GLU A 5 -14.33 -11.39 -2.85
CA GLU A 5 -14.33 -11.48 -4.32
C GLU A 5 -14.22 -10.11 -4.99
N GLN A 6 -14.63 -9.04 -4.30
CA GLN A 6 -14.50 -7.65 -4.72
C GLN A 6 -13.05 -7.25 -5.05
N ILE A 7 -12.05 -7.91 -4.47
CA ILE A 7 -10.63 -7.65 -4.78
C ILE A 7 -10.27 -8.09 -6.21
N ARG A 8 -11.03 -9.03 -6.80
CA ARG A 8 -10.85 -9.45 -8.20
C ARG A 8 -11.34 -8.40 -9.20
N GLU A 9 -12.20 -7.49 -8.78
CA GLU A 9 -12.78 -6.43 -9.62
C GLU A 9 -11.90 -5.18 -9.69
N PHE A 10 -10.76 -5.16 -8.98
CA PHE A 10 -9.86 -4.01 -9.01
C PHE A 10 -9.19 -3.86 -10.39
N GLU A 11 -9.57 -2.79 -11.08
CA GLU A 11 -8.86 -2.33 -12.28
C GLU A 11 -7.62 -1.52 -11.89
N TYR A 12 -6.52 -1.77 -12.59
CA TYR A 12 -5.27 -1.05 -12.37
C TYR A 12 -5.31 0.34 -13.01
N ASP A 13 -5.16 1.37 -12.19
CA ASP A 13 -4.99 2.74 -12.65
C ASP A 13 -3.51 3.14 -12.63
N PRO A 14 -2.87 3.35 -13.81
CA PRO A 14 -1.47 3.76 -13.89
C PRO A 14 -1.20 5.20 -13.39
N SER A 15 -2.24 6.02 -13.16
CA SER A 15 -2.08 7.42 -12.77
C SER A 15 -1.68 7.61 -11.30
N PHE A 16 -2.00 6.64 -10.44
CA PHE A 16 -1.78 6.72 -9.00
C PHE A 16 -0.36 6.31 -8.54
N PRO A 17 0.18 5.12 -8.89
CA PRO A 17 1.42 4.65 -8.29
C PRO A 17 2.63 5.40 -8.87
N ILE A 18 3.41 6.04 -8.00
CA ILE A 18 4.71 6.63 -8.34
C ILE A 18 5.86 5.77 -7.83
N ARG A 19 6.99 5.78 -8.54
CA ARG A 19 8.19 5.03 -8.15
C ARG A 19 8.83 5.61 -6.89
N GLY A 20 9.45 4.73 -6.12
CA GLY A 20 10.22 5.09 -4.92
C GLY A 20 9.32 5.55 -3.78
N LEU A 21 8.14 4.94 -3.64
CA LEU A 21 7.32 5.04 -2.44
C LEU A 21 7.82 4.04 -1.40
N TRP A 22 7.67 4.40 -0.14
CA TRP A 22 7.96 3.58 1.01
C TRP A 22 6.64 3.09 1.58
N PHE A 23 6.48 1.79 1.69
CA PHE A 23 5.33 1.20 2.36
C PHE A 23 5.67 0.94 3.82
N ASP A 24 4.94 1.60 4.73
CA ASP A 24 5.03 1.34 6.16
C ASP A 24 4.07 0.20 6.55
N SER A 25 4.63 -0.99 6.81
CA SER A 25 3.85 -2.17 7.19
C SER A 25 3.25 -2.09 8.59
N LEU A 26 3.66 -1.13 9.42
CA LEU A 26 3.08 -0.94 10.75
C LEU A 26 1.71 -0.27 10.66
N TYR A 27 1.62 0.85 9.96
CA TYR A 27 0.42 1.68 9.85
C TYR A 27 -0.31 1.54 8.51
N GLY A 28 0.26 0.81 7.55
CA GLY A 28 -0.33 0.63 6.23
C GLY A 28 -0.32 1.91 5.39
N ASN A 29 0.70 2.75 5.53
CA ASN A 29 0.78 4.01 4.78
C ASN A 29 1.78 3.90 3.62
N LEU A 30 1.43 4.51 2.50
CA LEU A 30 2.35 4.78 1.39
C LEU A 30 2.95 6.17 1.58
N ILE A 31 4.28 6.22 1.64
CA ILE A 31 5.01 7.39 2.09
C ILE A 31 6.04 7.76 1.05
N LYS A 32 6.07 9.03 0.66
CA LYS A 32 7.18 9.59 -0.12
C LYS A 32 8.13 10.28 0.84
N VAL A 33 9.38 9.87 0.82
CA VAL A 33 10.43 10.50 1.62
C VAL A 33 11.49 11.15 0.73
N ASP A 34 12.22 12.09 1.30
CA ASP A 34 13.44 12.64 0.69
C ASP A 34 14.67 11.74 0.94
N ALA A 35 15.85 12.17 0.50
CA ALA A 35 17.10 11.43 0.68
C ALA A 35 17.54 11.30 2.15
N TYR A 36 16.99 12.13 3.04
CA TYR A 36 17.30 12.12 4.47
C TYR A 36 16.28 11.31 5.27
N GLY A 37 15.15 10.90 4.69
CA GLY A 37 14.07 10.20 5.38
C GLY A 37 12.97 11.12 5.91
N ASN A 38 12.99 12.41 5.56
CA ASN A 38 11.90 13.32 5.86
C ASN A 38 10.69 13.00 4.98
N ILE A 39 9.52 13.01 5.58
CA ILE A 39 8.30 12.64 4.90
C ILE A 39 7.75 13.84 4.12
N LEU A 40 7.62 13.66 2.80
CA LEU A 40 7.08 14.64 1.85
C LEU A 40 5.58 14.43 1.62
N VAL A 41 5.18 13.17 1.42
CA VAL A 41 3.79 12.78 1.11
C VAL A 41 3.44 11.52 1.89
N PHE A 42 2.19 11.41 2.31
CA PHE A 42 1.63 10.30 3.09
C PHE A 42 0.22 10.02 2.59
N VAL A 43 -0.01 8.79 2.17
CA VAL A 43 -1.28 8.33 1.62
C VAL A 43 -1.69 7.07 2.36
N HIS A 44 -2.93 7.04 2.83
CA HIS A 44 -3.55 5.87 3.43
C HIS A 44 -4.63 5.33 2.47
N GLY A 45 -4.36 4.21 1.81
CA GLY A 45 -5.20 3.75 0.70
C GLY A 45 -5.15 4.74 -0.46
N PHE A 46 -6.23 5.49 -0.68
CA PHE A 46 -6.32 6.60 -1.64
C PHE A 46 -6.47 7.98 -0.99
N GLU A 47 -6.52 8.04 0.34
CA GLU A 47 -6.68 9.29 1.07
C GLU A 47 -5.32 9.92 1.39
N PHE A 48 -5.14 11.18 1.00
CA PHE A 48 -3.96 11.96 1.37
C PHE A 48 -4.13 12.50 2.78
N LEU A 49 -3.23 12.08 3.68
CA LEU A 49 -3.28 12.52 5.07
C LEU A 49 -2.81 13.98 5.21
N LYS A 50 -3.46 14.72 6.11
CA LYS A 50 -3.02 16.08 6.44
C LYS A 50 -1.77 16.03 7.33
N PRO A 51 -0.89 17.06 7.26
CA PRO A 51 0.30 17.11 8.10
C PRO A 51 0.02 16.96 9.60
N SER A 52 -1.14 17.40 10.09
CA SER A 52 -1.55 17.24 11.50
C SER A 52 -1.71 15.77 11.90
N GLN A 53 -2.42 14.97 11.09
CA GLN A 53 -2.62 13.54 11.32
C GLN A 53 -1.28 12.78 11.24
N VAL A 54 -0.39 13.24 10.37
CA VAL A 54 0.94 12.66 10.23
C VAL A 54 1.77 12.90 11.47
N TYR A 55 1.71 14.10 12.08
CA TYR A 55 2.42 14.35 13.33
C TYR A 55 1.97 13.44 14.47
N GLU A 56 0.70 13.01 14.48
CA GLU A 56 0.19 12.05 15.46
C GLU A 56 0.79 10.63 15.29
N LEU A 57 1.12 10.25 14.05
CA LEU A 57 1.68 8.93 13.72
C LEU A 57 3.21 8.93 13.66
N TYR A 58 3.80 10.04 13.21
CA TYR A 58 5.22 10.27 12.98
C TYR A 58 5.59 11.62 13.60
N SER A 59 5.86 11.64 14.91
CA SER A 59 6.08 12.88 15.69
C SER A 59 7.16 13.79 15.11
N ASN A 60 8.18 13.24 14.43
CA ASN A 60 9.27 14.00 13.84
C ASN A 60 9.15 14.21 12.32
N LYS A 61 8.03 13.80 11.67
CA LYS A 61 7.92 13.72 10.20
C LYS A 61 9.11 13.03 9.54
N PHE A 62 9.71 12.10 10.27
CA PHE A 62 10.91 11.40 9.87
C PHE A 62 10.62 9.92 9.98
N LEU A 63 10.98 9.19 8.93
CA LEU A 63 10.89 7.75 8.90
C LEU A 63 12.28 7.18 8.64
N GLN A 64 12.80 6.45 9.62
CA GLN A 64 14.04 5.71 9.44
C GLN A 64 13.78 4.52 8.51
N LEU A 65 14.72 4.28 7.59
CA LEU A 65 14.71 3.07 6.78
C LEU A 65 15.03 1.87 7.67
N ASP A 66 14.01 1.08 7.99
CA ASP A 66 14.11 -0.18 8.71
C ASP A 66 13.46 -1.26 7.85
N GLU A 67 14.27 -2.19 7.32
CA GLU A 67 13.81 -3.25 6.42
C GLU A 67 12.74 -4.15 7.03
N SER A 68 12.64 -4.22 8.37
CA SER A 68 11.65 -5.02 9.07
C SER A 68 10.24 -4.42 9.05
N ARG A 69 10.15 -3.10 8.82
CA ARG A 69 8.93 -2.28 8.87
C ARG A 69 8.63 -1.59 7.54
N VAL A 70 9.64 -1.09 6.87
CA VAL A 70 9.55 -0.25 5.67
C VAL A 70 9.95 -1.07 4.44
N TYR A 71 9.09 -1.08 3.44
CA TYR A 71 9.37 -1.70 2.15
C TYR A 71 9.52 -0.64 1.07
N VAL A 72 10.67 -0.62 0.39
CA VAL A 72 10.98 0.37 -0.65
C VAL A 72 10.52 -0.15 -2.02
N LEU A 73 9.54 0.54 -2.61
CA LEU A 73 8.93 0.21 -3.90
C LEU A 73 9.60 1.04 -5.01
N ASN A 74 10.87 0.76 -5.30
CA ASN A 74 11.69 1.55 -6.24
C ASN A 74 11.67 1.02 -7.68
N THR A 75 11.33 -0.25 -7.90
CA THR A 75 11.36 -0.84 -9.25
C THR A 75 10.03 -0.64 -9.99
N LEU A 76 10.08 -0.65 -11.32
CA LEU A 76 8.86 -0.65 -12.16
C LEU A 76 7.95 -1.85 -11.88
N PHE A 77 8.53 -2.99 -11.48
CA PHE A 77 7.78 -4.19 -11.11
C PHE A 77 6.95 -4.01 -9.82
N ASN A 78 7.28 -3.00 -9.01
CA ASN A 78 6.55 -2.69 -7.79
C ASN A 78 5.36 -1.75 -8.00
N LEU A 79 5.19 -1.14 -9.18
CA LEU A 79 4.05 -0.27 -9.47
C LEU A 79 2.68 -0.97 -9.27
N PRO A 80 2.43 -2.15 -9.87
CA PRO A 80 1.18 -2.88 -9.63
C PRO A 80 1.05 -3.33 -8.17
N GLU A 81 2.15 -3.65 -7.50
CA GLU A 81 2.13 -4.01 -6.07
C GLU A 81 1.72 -2.82 -5.20
N THR A 82 2.27 -1.64 -5.49
CA THR A 82 1.96 -0.39 -4.79
C THR A 82 0.48 -0.04 -4.90
N TYR A 83 -0.06 -0.14 -6.13
CA TYR A 83 -1.47 0.11 -6.38
C TYR A 83 -2.37 -0.91 -5.68
N LEU A 84 -2.04 -2.20 -5.75
CA LEU A 84 -2.82 -3.24 -5.08
C LEU A 84 -2.88 -3.01 -3.56
N ILE A 85 -1.77 -2.60 -2.95
CA ILE A 85 -1.70 -2.29 -1.52
C ILE A 85 -2.64 -1.12 -1.18
N ALA A 86 -2.61 -0.05 -1.99
CA ALA A 86 -3.53 1.08 -1.84
C ALA A 86 -5.00 0.65 -1.95
N CYS A 87 -5.35 -0.17 -2.95
CA CYS A 87 -6.70 -0.71 -3.11
C CYS A 87 -7.14 -1.54 -1.90
N LEU A 88 -6.28 -2.43 -1.40
CA LEU A 88 -6.58 -3.27 -0.25
C LEU A 88 -6.83 -2.42 1.00
N ILE A 89 -5.95 -1.48 1.31
CA ILE A 89 -6.11 -0.59 2.46
C ILE A 89 -7.38 0.24 2.32
N ASN A 90 -7.63 0.82 1.15
CA ASN A 90 -8.84 1.58 0.88
C ASN A 90 -10.10 0.73 1.04
N PHE A 91 -10.07 -0.51 0.55
CA PHE A 91 -11.17 -1.45 0.66
C PHE A 91 -11.47 -1.78 2.12
N PHE A 92 -10.46 -2.17 2.91
CA PHE A 92 -10.67 -2.50 4.32
C PHE A 92 -11.04 -1.27 5.17
N THR A 93 -10.63 -0.07 4.77
CA THR A 93 -10.97 1.16 5.49
C THR A 93 -12.41 1.61 5.21
N ASN A 94 -12.89 1.44 3.97
CA ASN A 94 -14.24 1.85 3.57
C ASN A 94 -15.31 0.77 3.77
N SER A 95 -14.91 -0.48 3.99
CA SER A 95 -15.87 -1.58 4.15
C SER A 95 -16.51 -1.54 5.54
N PRO A 96 -17.85 -1.55 5.66
CA PRO A 96 -18.55 -1.49 6.94
C PRO A 96 -18.36 -2.74 7.81
N GLU A 97 -17.92 -3.85 7.22
CA GLU A 97 -17.62 -5.11 7.92
C GLU A 97 -16.30 -5.07 8.70
N TYR A 98 -15.42 -4.12 8.38
CA TYR A 98 -14.08 -4.02 8.95
C TYR A 98 -13.95 -2.76 9.79
N THR A 99 -13.44 -2.90 11.00
CA THR A 99 -13.06 -1.77 11.85
C THR A 99 -11.58 -1.47 11.66
N SER A 100 -11.27 -0.29 11.13
CA SER A 100 -9.89 0.18 11.00
C SER A 100 -9.29 0.51 12.37
N HIS A 101 -8.07 0.02 12.62
CA HIS A 101 -7.24 0.33 13.77
C HIS A 101 -5.90 0.90 13.29
N LYS A 102 -5.17 1.56 14.20
CA LYS A 102 -3.87 2.18 13.87
C LYS A 102 -2.91 1.22 13.16
N THR A 103 -2.83 -0.05 13.58
CA THR A 103 -1.85 -1.03 13.06
C THR A 103 -2.45 -2.17 12.23
N GLY A 104 -3.70 -2.05 11.81
CA GLY A 104 -4.37 -3.09 11.05
C GLY A 104 -5.88 -2.93 11.02
N VAL A 105 -6.56 -4.00 10.63
CA VAL A 105 -8.02 -4.03 10.46
C VAL A 105 -8.60 -5.20 11.22
N ARG A 106 -9.79 -5.02 11.79
CA ARG A 106 -10.48 -6.03 12.59
C ARG A 106 -11.82 -6.37 11.96
N CYS A 107 -12.09 -7.64 11.74
CA CYS A 107 -13.37 -8.17 11.30
C CYS A 107 -13.89 -9.13 12.37
N GLY A 108 -14.83 -8.65 13.20
CA GLY A 108 -15.33 -9.41 14.36
C GLY A 108 -14.22 -9.83 15.32
N ASN A 109 -13.94 -11.14 15.38
CA ASN A 109 -12.89 -11.73 16.23
C ASN A 109 -11.54 -11.87 15.53
N LEU A 110 -11.47 -11.63 14.22
CA LEU A 110 -10.23 -11.70 13.45
C LEU A 110 -9.57 -10.33 13.41
N SER A 111 -8.29 -10.27 13.78
CA SER A 111 -7.46 -9.07 13.59
C SER A 111 -6.38 -9.37 12.55
N MET A 112 -6.23 -8.47 11.58
CA MET A 112 -5.24 -8.58 10.51
C MET A 112 -4.35 -7.34 10.53
N SER A 113 -3.05 -7.54 10.74
CA SER A 113 -2.08 -6.45 10.66
C SER A 113 -1.81 -6.06 9.19
N PHE A 114 -1.45 -4.80 8.94
CA PHE A 114 -1.05 -4.36 7.60
C PHE A 114 0.15 -5.14 7.07
N LYS A 115 1.08 -5.54 7.96
CA LYS A 115 2.19 -6.44 7.65
C LYS A 115 1.70 -7.81 7.14
N SER A 116 0.71 -8.41 7.81
CA SER A 116 0.11 -9.67 7.37
C SER A 116 -0.59 -9.51 6.02
N ILE A 117 -1.35 -8.42 5.80
CA ILE A 117 -1.99 -8.15 4.51
C ILE A 117 -0.96 -8.03 3.38
N PHE A 118 0.16 -7.35 3.64
CA PHE A 118 1.27 -7.22 2.69
C PHE A 118 2.01 -8.54 2.43
N GLN A 119 2.10 -9.43 3.41
CA GLN A 119 2.73 -10.75 3.24
C GLN A 119 1.82 -11.75 2.54
N VAL A 120 0.52 -11.74 2.86
CA VAL A 120 -0.50 -12.62 2.26
C VAL A 120 -0.97 -12.05 0.92
N ARG A 121 -0.12 -11.29 0.22
CA ARG A 121 -0.40 -10.81 -1.14
C ARG A 121 -0.76 -12.01 -2.01
N PRO A 122 -1.98 -12.07 -2.57
CA PRO A 122 -2.38 -13.21 -3.36
C PRO A 122 -1.42 -13.35 -4.54
N SER A 123 -1.03 -14.58 -4.87
CA SER A 123 -0.18 -14.92 -6.01
C SER A 123 -0.71 -14.37 -7.35
N SER A 124 -1.93 -13.82 -7.39
CA SER A 124 -2.49 -12.97 -8.44
C SER A 124 -1.60 -11.79 -8.87
N VAL A 125 -0.69 -11.33 -8.00
CA VAL A 125 0.38 -10.38 -8.39
C VAL A 125 1.25 -10.96 -9.52
N LEU A 126 1.44 -12.28 -9.59
CA LEU A 126 2.11 -12.93 -10.71
C LEU A 126 1.27 -12.87 -12.00
N SER A 127 -0.06 -12.92 -11.91
CA SER A 127 -0.95 -12.77 -13.08
C SER A 127 -0.95 -11.33 -13.60
N PHE A 128 -0.98 -10.33 -12.72
CA PHE A 128 -0.77 -8.92 -13.11
C PHE A 128 0.64 -8.68 -13.67
N LYS A 129 1.68 -9.27 -13.07
CA LYS A 129 3.05 -9.23 -13.63
C LYS A 129 3.11 -9.83 -15.04
N SER A 130 2.41 -10.92 -15.31
CA SER A 130 2.32 -11.50 -16.66
C SER A 130 1.57 -10.59 -17.64
N ILE A 131 0.53 -9.86 -17.22
CA ILE A 131 -0.14 -8.87 -18.07
C ILE A 131 0.80 -7.72 -18.45
N PHE A 132 1.65 -7.28 -17.52
CA PHE A 132 2.63 -6.21 -17.77
C PHE A 132 3.87 -6.66 -18.54
N LEU A 133 4.29 -7.92 -18.43
CA LEU A 133 5.44 -8.46 -19.19
C LEU A 133 5.10 -8.89 -20.63
N VAL A 134 3.81 -8.98 -20.98
CA VAL A 134 3.35 -9.44 -22.30
C VAL A 134 2.86 -8.28 -23.20
N ARG A 135 2.95 -7.02 -22.74
CA ARG A 135 2.84 -5.87 -23.66
C ARG A 135 4.24 -5.47 -24.11
N PRO A 136 4.73 -5.94 -25.28
CA PRO A 136 5.93 -5.37 -25.86
C PRO A 136 5.68 -3.87 -26.04
N TYR A 137 6.69 -3.09 -25.69
CA TYR A 137 6.77 -1.67 -25.99
C TYR A 137 6.49 -1.43 -27.47
N SER A 138 5.27 -1.04 -27.83
CA SER A 138 5.02 -0.29 -29.04
C SER A 138 5.24 1.18 -28.71
N VAL A 139 6.50 1.60 -28.81
CA VAL A 139 6.86 3.01 -28.90
C VAL A 139 6.43 3.47 -30.29
N VAL A 140 5.51 4.43 -30.34
CA VAL A 140 5.28 5.28 -31.52
C VAL A 140 6.25 6.45 -31.42
#